data_AF-A0A1J0ACA5-F1
#
_entry.id   AF-A0A1J0ACA5-F1
#
_cell.length_a   1.000
_cell.length_b   1.000
_cell.length_c   1.000
_cell.angle_alpha   90.00
_cell.angle_beta   90.00
_cell.angle_gamma   90.00
#
_symmetry.space_group_name_H-M   'P 1'
#
loop_
_entity.id
_entity.type
_entity.pdbx_description
1 polymer ?
#
loop_
_entity_poly.entity_id
_entity_poly.type
_entity_poly.pdbx_seq_one_letter_code
_entity_poly.pdbx_strand_id
1 'polypeptide(L)' 'MTWQELQHQILQLSLTERWHLIQSLLSSIQRETQTFSAPNENINHGHDLNPWTQRLIGVIKLNEETALASYADYLEQKYR' A
#
# COMPACT_ATOMS: atom_id res chain seq x y z
N MET A 1 -15.40 -15.61 -4.01
CA MET A 1 -15.08 -14.84 -5.23
C MET A 1 -13.62 -15.02 -5.54
N THR A 2 -13.33 -15.50 -6.74
CA THR A 2 -11.98 -15.60 -7.29
C THR A 2 -11.60 -14.29 -7.99
N TRP A 3 -10.30 -14.04 -8.15
CA TRP A 3 -9.80 -12.85 -8.85
C TRP A 3 -10.36 -12.72 -10.27
N GLN A 4 -10.50 -13.85 -10.96
CA GLN A 4 -11.05 -13.93 -12.31
C GLN A 4 -12.52 -13.49 -12.36
N GLU A 5 -13.33 -13.90 -11.37
CA GLU A 5 -14.74 -13.47 -11.27
C GLU A 5 -14.85 -11.96 -11.03
N LEU A 6 -13.98 -11.40 -10.21
CA LEU A 6 -13.91 -9.95 -9.95
C LEU A 6 -13.55 -9.16 -11.20
N GLN A 7 -12.53 -9.60 -11.93
CA GLN A 7 -12.14 -8.97 -13.20
C GLN A 7 -13.28 -9.00 -14.21
N HIS A 8 -13.96 -10.14 -14.33
CA HIS A 8 -15.10 -10.27 -15.24
C HIS A 8 -16.23 -9.30 -14.85
N GLN A 9 -16.55 -9.17 -13.56
CA GLN A 9 -17.57 -8.24 -13.08
C GLN A 9 -17.21 -6.77 -13.35
N ILE A 10 -15.96 -6.36 -13.13
CA ILE A 10 -15.50 -4.98 -13.38
C ILE A 10 -15.57 -4.62 -14.88
N LEU A 11 -15.32 -5.60 -15.76
CA LEU A 11 -15.41 -5.38 -17.21
C LEU A 11 -16.85 -5.15 -17.69
N GLN A 12 -17.85 -5.69 -16.99
CA GLN A 12 -19.27 -5.49 -17.30
C GLN A 12 -19.80 -4.12 -16.86
N LEU A 13 -19.06 -3.38 -16.03
CA LEU A 13 -19.46 -2.05 -15.56
C LEU A 13 -19.32 -1.00 -16.68
N SER A 14 -20.17 0.03 -16.64
CA SER A 14 -20.00 1.21 -17.48
C SER A 14 -18.69 1.94 -17.15
N LEU A 15 -18.22 2.79 -18.06
CA LEU A 15 -17.03 3.61 -17.82
C LEU A 15 -17.19 4.48 -16.56
N THR A 16 -18.39 5.03 -16.34
CA THR A 16 -18.71 5.88 -15.19
C THR A 16 -18.61 5.12 -13.87
N GLU A 17 -19.13 3.89 -13.81
CA GLU A 17 -19.08 3.06 -12.60
C GLU A 17 -17.66 2.61 -12.28
N ARG A 18 -16.89 2.21 -13.30
CA ARG A 18 -15.45 1.91 -13.14
C ARG A 18 -14.69 3.11 -12.58
N TRP A 19 -14.97 4.31 -13.09
CA TRP A 19 -14.36 5.53 -12.58
C TRP A 19 -14.73 5.81 -11.12
N HIS A 20 -15.99 5.63 -10.72
CA HIS A 20 -16.41 5.79 -9.33
C HIS A 20 -15.73 4.81 -8.38
N LEU A 21 -15.52 3.56 -8.81
CA LEU A 21 -14.77 2.56 -8.03
C LEU A 21 -13.32 2.99 -7.85
N ILE A 22 -12.65 3.46 -8.90
CA ILE A 22 -11.28 3.97 -8.82
C ILE A 22 -11.21 5.16 -7.86
N GLN A 23 -12.14 6.12 -7.95
CA GLN A 23 -12.18 7.27 -7.05
C GLN A 23 -12.41 6.87 -5.59
N SER A 24 -13.28 5.88 -5.36
CA SER A 24 -13.56 5.37 -4.01
C SER A 24 -12.35 4.63 -3.43
N LEU A 25 -11.65 3.83 -4.25
CA LEU A 25 -10.42 3.14 -3.86
C LEU A 25 -9.31 4.14 -3.53
N LEU A 26 -9.08 5.13 -4.39
CA LEU A 26 -8.09 6.19 -4.15
C LEU A 26 -8.41 6.97 -2.88
N SER A 27 -9.69 7.26 -2.62
CA SER A 27 -10.12 7.93 -1.39
C SER A 27 -9.89 7.08 -0.14
N SER A 28 -10.08 5.76 -0.22
CA SER A 28 -9.78 4.84 0.88
C SER A 28 -8.29 4.82 1.18
N ILE A 29 -7.46 4.62 0.13
CA ILE A 29 -5.99 4.64 0.26
C ILE A 29 -5.52 5.97 0.83
N GLN A 30 -6.07 7.09 0.36
CA GLN A 30 -5.75 8.41 0.87
C GLN A 30 -6.12 8.55 2.35
N ARG A 31 -7.29 8.07 2.76
CA ARG A 31 -7.70 8.13 4.18
C ARG A 31 -6.81 7.26 5.05
N GLU A 32 -6.51 6.05 4.62
CA GLU A 32 -5.61 5.13 5.30
C GLU A 32 -4.20 5.72 5.41
N THR A 33 -3.68 6.36 4.36
CA THR A 33 -2.35 6.99 4.36
C THR A 33 -2.30 8.35 5.08
N GLN A 34 -3.40 9.09 5.17
CA GLN A 34 -3.49 10.31 5.95
C GLN A 34 -3.36 10.05 7.45
N THR A 35 -3.78 8.88 7.95
CA THR A 35 -3.53 8.51 9.36
C THR A 35 -2.04 8.37 9.70
N PHE A 36 -1.18 8.13 8.70
CA PHE A 36 0.27 8.10 8.87
C PHE A 36 0.95 9.48 8.74
N SER A 37 0.20 10.51 8.33
CA SER A 37 0.76 11.83 8.01
C SER A 37 0.57 12.87 9.12
N ALA A 38 0.26 12.46 10.36
CA ALA A 38 0.24 13.38 11.49
C ALA A 38 1.66 13.95 11.71
N PRO A 39 1.88 15.27 11.58
CA PRO A 39 3.16 15.88 11.88
C PRO A 39 3.27 16.04 13.40
N ASN A 40 4.34 15.46 13.97
CA ASN A 40 4.74 15.42 15.38
C ASN A 40 4.12 14.33 16.25
N GLU A 41 4.70 13.14 16.19
CA GLU A 41 5.05 12.40 17.41
C GLU A 41 6.31 11.54 17.16
N ASN A 42 7.44 12.04 17.66
CA ASN A 42 8.65 11.33 18.06
C ASN A 42 9.28 10.25 17.13
N ILE A 43 10.52 10.53 16.74
CA ILE A 43 11.41 9.89 15.76
C ILE A 43 11.85 8.44 16.10
N ASN A 44 11.14 7.69 16.94
CA ASN A 44 11.57 6.36 17.37
C ASN A 44 10.72 5.18 16.86
N HIS A 45 9.60 5.43 16.15
CA HIS A 45 8.75 4.34 15.66
C HIS A 45 9.22 3.70 14.34
N GLY A 46 10.20 4.29 13.65
CA GLY A 46 10.74 3.72 12.42
C GLY A 46 11.59 2.47 12.65
N HIS A 47 12.20 2.32 13.83
CA HIS A 47 13.22 1.30 14.06
C HIS A 47 12.66 -0.13 14.14
N ASP A 48 11.38 -0.26 14.51
CA ASP A 48 10.68 -1.56 14.63
C ASP A 48 9.92 -1.96 13.35
N LEU A 49 9.86 -1.07 12.35
CA LEU A 49 9.20 -1.34 11.08
C LEU A 49 10.13 -2.11 10.14
N ASN A 50 9.55 -2.96 9.28
CA ASN A 50 10.31 -3.62 8.23
C ASN A 50 11.02 -2.58 7.32
N PRO A 51 12.26 -2.83 6.86
CA PRO A 51 13.02 -1.87 6.05
C PRO A 51 12.28 -1.37 4.79
N TRP A 52 11.39 -2.18 4.20
CA TRP A 52 10.51 -1.73 3.13
C TRP A 52 9.56 -0.67 3.67
N THR A 53 8.79 -0.93 4.72
CA THR A 53 7.87 0.06 5.29
C THR A 53 8.59 1.37 5.64
N GLN A 54 9.81 1.31 6.16
CA GLN A 54 10.65 2.49 6.41
C GLN A 54 10.99 3.27 5.12
N ARG A 55 11.28 2.59 4.01
CA ARG A 55 11.48 3.22 2.69
C ARG A 55 10.20 3.86 2.17
N LEU A 56 9.02 3.25 2.37
CA LEU A 56 7.74 3.81 1.93
C LEU A 56 7.47 5.19 2.52
N ILE A 57 7.72 5.32 3.81
CA ILE A 57 7.47 6.55 4.59
C ILE A 57 8.65 7.53 4.52
N GLY A 58 9.69 7.22 3.75
CA GLY A 58 10.83 8.10 3.52
C GLY A 58 11.85 8.16 4.67
N VAL A 59 11.83 7.21 5.60
CA VAL A 59 12.77 7.14 6.73
C VAL A 59 14.15 6.65 6.29
N ILE A 60 14.23 5.73 5.32
CA ILE A 60 15.50 5.23 4.77
C ILE A 60 15.52 5.27 3.24
N LYS A 61 16.73 5.40 2.67
CA LYS A 61 16.98 5.20 1.23
C LYS A 61 17.56 3.81 1.03
N LEU A 62 16.81 2.94 0.37
CA LEU A 62 17.28 1.65 -0.14
C LEU A 62 17.58 1.79 -1.64
N ASN A 63 18.51 1.00 -2.17
CA ASN A 63 18.66 0.85 -3.62
C ASN A 63 17.56 -0.11 -4.15
N GLU A 64 17.41 -0.25 -5.46
CA GLU A 64 16.30 -1.06 -6.03
C GLU A 64 16.40 -2.55 -5.65
N GLU A 65 17.61 -3.13 -5.71
CA GLU A 65 17.84 -4.54 -5.36
C GLU A 65 17.50 -4.83 -3.88
N THR A 66 17.93 -3.96 -2.96
CA THR A 66 17.64 -4.10 -1.52
C THR A 66 16.17 -3.81 -1.17
N ALA A 67 15.48 -2.96 -1.94
CA ALA A 67 14.02 -2.81 -1.77
C ALA A 67 13.27 -4.07 -2.15
N LEU A 68 13.68 -4.71 -3.23
CA LEU A 68 12.97 -5.86 -3.77
C LEU A 68 13.09 -7.06 -2.82
N ALA A 69 14.29 -7.28 -2.28
CA ALA A 69 14.52 -8.25 -1.20
C ALA A 69 13.70 -7.90 0.06
N SER A 70 13.77 -6.66 0.53
CA SER A 70 13.02 -6.24 1.71
C SER A 70 11.49 -6.29 1.51
N TYR A 71 11.01 -6.13 0.27
CA TYR A 71 9.60 -6.27 -0.05
C TYR A 71 9.13 -7.73 0.02
N ALA A 72 9.94 -8.66 -0.50
CA ALA A 72 9.67 -10.08 -0.37
C ALA A 72 9.57 -10.49 1.11
N ASP A 73 10.53 -10.07 1.93
CA ASP A 73 10.53 -10.35 3.38
C ASP A 73 9.29 -9.78 4.09
N TYR A 74 8.86 -8.57 3.73
CA TYR A 74 7.63 -7.97 4.26
C TYR A 74 6.38 -8.78 3.91
N LEU A 75 6.27 -9.25 2.65
CA LEU A 75 5.14 -10.06 2.22
C LEU A 75 5.10 -11.40 2.95
N GLU A 76 6.25 -12.05 3.12
CA GLU A 76 6.33 -13.29 3.90
C GLU A 76 5.92 -13.07 5.35
N GLN A 77 6.38 -12.00 6.01
CA GLN A 77 6.01 -11.70 7.39
C GLN A 77 4.53 -11.40 7.57
N LYS A 78 3.91 -10.74 6.58
CA LYS A 78 2.51 -10.29 6.65
C LYS A 78 1.49 -11.39 6.34
N TYR A 79 1.87 -12.34 5.50
CA TYR A 79 0.95 -13.35 4.95
C TYR A 79 1.31 -14.80 5.31
N ARG A 80 2.32 -15.02 6.16
CA ARG A 80 2.47 -16.28 6.90
C ARG A 80 1.39 -16.43 7.96
#